data_AF-A0A382JHZ8-F1
#
_entry.id   AF-A0A382JHZ8-F1
#
_cell.length_a   1.000
_cell.length_b   1.000
_cell.length_c   1.000
_cell.angle_alpha   90.00
_cell.angle_beta   90.00
_cell.angle_gamma   90.00
#
_symmetry.space_group_name_H-M   'P 1'
#
loop_
_entity.id
_entity.type
_entity.pdbx_description
1 polymer ?
#
loop_
_entity_poly.entity_id
_entity_poly.type
_entity_poly.pdbx_seq_one_letter_code
_entity_poly.pdbx_strand_id
1 'polypeptide(L)'
;MRDIWAEQLNWVDSGKPFVLARVIRTWRSAPRKSGAGMIIGKGMDKDSLPKVAGSVSGGCIEGAVIEEALEVLESGESRTLSYGVEDELALSVGLSCGGEVSVLLEKHWAFSADPNTKNIWDTLQNCISNNIPAILISPLPAENGSSGENQSPLLILPEAENAVDLQNNHEEAIALAEEAYKERENRIVEIGGEEFFIQVFPRRDQLLIIGAGHITIPLVRFAMDLDFLTVVIDPRTVFANPERFPVPPDQL
;
A
#
# COMPACT_ATOMS: atom_id res chain seq x y z
N MET A 1 -1.57 3.44 0.97
CA MET A 1 -1.16 2.50 2.03
C MET A 1 -0.33 3.13 3.14
N ARG A 2 0.31 4.31 2.95
CA ARG A 2 0.97 5.02 4.06
C ARG A 2 0.00 5.34 5.20
N ASP A 3 -1.27 5.55 4.87
CA ASP A 3 -2.40 5.76 5.79
C ASP A 3 -2.65 4.62 6.79
N ILE A 4 -2.19 3.40 6.49
CA ILE A 4 -2.28 2.24 7.39
C ILE A 4 -0.91 1.72 7.82
N TRP A 5 0.16 2.47 7.58
CA TRP A 5 1.53 2.00 7.81
C TRP A 5 1.83 1.75 9.28
N ALA A 6 1.49 2.70 10.16
CA ALA A 6 1.71 2.55 11.60
C ALA A 6 0.95 1.34 12.17
N GLU A 7 -0.29 1.12 11.70
CA GLU A 7 -1.10 -0.01 12.18
C GLU A 7 -0.57 -1.36 11.67
N GLN A 8 -0.06 -1.40 10.44
CA GLN A 8 0.64 -2.58 9.92
C GLN A 8 1.82 -2.97 10.81
N LEU A 9 2.67 -2.01 11.19
CA LEU A 9 3.80 -2.27 12.08
C LEU A 9 3.34 -2.78 13.45
N ASN A 10 2.34 -2.13 14.05
CA ASN A 10 1.76 -2.56 15.33
C ASN A 10 1.25 -4.02 15.28
N TRP A 11 0.62 -4.41 14.17
CA TRP A 11 0.07 -5.76 14.02
C TRP A 11 1.17 -6.79 13.74
N VAL A 12 2.19 -6.43 12.97
CA VAL A 12 3.39 -7.26 12.77
C VAL A 12 4.07 -7.52 14.13
N ASP A 13 4.28 -6.48 14.93
CA ASP A 13 4.90 -6.59 16.27
C ASP A 13 4.07 -7.44 17.25
N SER A 14 2.75 -7.50 17.05
CA SER A 14 1.88 -8.37 17.85
C SER A 14 2.10 -9.88 17.61
N GLY A 15 2.79 -10.22 16.50
CA GLY A 15 3.06 -11.59 16.09
C GLY A 15 1.84 -12.37 15.58
N LYS A 16 0.68 -11.72 15.47
CA LYS A 16 -0.56 -12.35 14.98
C LYS A 16 -0.71 -12.14 13.47
N PRO A 17 -0.80 -13.21 12.65
CA PRO A 17 -1.00 -13.06 11.22
C PRO A 17 -2.31 -12.35 10.87
N PHE A 18 -2.27 -11.61 9.77
CA PHE A 18 -3.41 -10.89 9.20
C PHE A 18 -3.31 -10.88 7.68
N VAL A 19 -4.43 -10.55 7.03
CA VAL A 19 -4.52 -10.37 5.57
C VAL A 19 -4.38 -8.91 5.22
N LEU A 20 -3.66 -8.66 4.14
CA LEU A 20 -3.59 -7.38 3.46
C LEU A 20 -4.50 -7.44 2.23
N ALA A 21 -5.48 -6.53 2.19
CA ALA A 21 -6.32 -6.28 1.04
C ALA A 21 -5.81 -5.02 0.32
N ARG A 22 -5.47 -5.15 -0.97
CA ARG A 22 -4.93 -4.05 -1.79
C ARG A 22 -5.82 -3.81 -2.99
N VAL A 23 -6.24 -2.57 -3.21
CA VAL A 23 -6.90 -2.19 -4.46
C VAL A 23 -5.85 -2.24 -5.58
N ILE A 24 -6.01 -3.18 -6.52
CA ILE A 24 -5.06 -3.36 -7.64
C ILE A 24 -5.54 -2.66 -8.91
N ARG A 25 -6.87 -2.57 -9.10
CA ARG A 25 -7.48 -1.95 -10.27
C ARG A 25 -8.74 -1.19 -9.86
N THR A 26 -8.99 -0.08 -10.54
CA THR A 26 -10.17 0.76 -10.35
C THR A 26 -10.70 1.19 -11.71
N TRP A 27 -12.02 1.25 -11.87
CA TRP A 27 -12.68 1.75 -13.07
C TRP A 27 -13.77 2.77 -12.69
N ARG A 28 -13.88 3.83 -13.50
CA ARG A 28 -14.81 4.97 -13.28
C ARG A 28 -14.63 5.58 -11.88
N SER A 29 -15.72 6.02 -11.25
CA SER A 29 -15.75 6.75 -9.98
C SER A 29 -15.54 5.84 -8.77
N ALA A 30 -14.51 5.00 -8.79
CA ALA A 30 -14.10 4.21 -7.64
C ALA A 30 -13.67 5.15 -6.48
N PRO A 31 -14.12 4.89 -5.24
CA PRO A 31 -13.95 5.83 -4.12
C PRO A 31 -12.54 5.84 -3.53
N ARG A 32 -11.75 4.78 -3.76
CA ARG A 32 -10.33 4.67 -3.37
C ARG A 32 -9.49 4.41 -4.61
N LYS A 33 -8.25 4.88 -4.60
CA LYS A 33 -7.29 4.71 -5.71
C LYS A 33 -6.62 3.34 -5.65
N SER A 34 -6.07 2.88 -6.78
CA SER A 34 -5.14 1.76 -6.81
C SER A 34 -3.97 1.99 -5.82
N GLY A 35 -3.60 0.95 -5.09
CA GLY A 35 -2.65 0.96 -3.97
C GLY A 35 -3.26 1.35 -2.60
N ALA A 36 -4.56 1.65 -2.52
CA ALA A 36 -5.26 1.73 -1.24
C ALA A 36 -5.24 0.36 -0.55
N GLY A 37 -5.08 0.37 0.78
CA GLY A 37 -4.95 -0.84 1.58
C GLY A 37 -5.95 -0.91 2.72
N MET A 38 -6.25 -2.13 3.13
CA MET A 38 -7.01 -2.49 4.31
C MET A 38 -6.38 -3.76 4.92
N ILE A 39 -6.19 -3.78 6.22
CA ILE A 39 -5.69 -4.95 6.94
C ILE A 39 -6.79 -5.58 7.77
N ILE A 40 -6.87 -6.90 7.73
CA ILE A 40 -7.93 -7.70 8.35
C ILE A 40 -7.29 -8.81 9.16
N GLY A 41 -7.53 -8.79 10.47
CA GLY A 41 -7.04 -9.77 11.43
C GLY A 41 -8.18 -10.47 12.15
N LYS A 42 -7.91 -11.66 12.71
CA LYS A 42 -8.88 -12.33 13.59
C LYS A 42 -9.15 -11.48 14.82
N GLY A 43 -10.35 -11.62 15.36
CA GLY A 43 -10.69 -11.12 16.68
C GLY A 43 -9.78 -11.69 17.77
N MET A 44 -9.78 -11.08 18.96
CA MET A 44 -8.96 -11.56 20.09
C MET A 44 -9.41 -12.93 20.62
N ASP A 45 -10.72 -13.21 20.55
CA ASP A 45 -11.37 -14.45 20.97
C ASP A 45 -12.42 -14.90 19.93
N LYS A 46 -12.92 -16.14 20.04
CA LYS A 46 -13.90 -16.74 19.09
C LYS A 46 -15.15 -15.89 18.86
N ASP A 47 -15.60 -15.15 19.86
CA ASP A 47 -16.83 -14.35 19.82
C ASP A 47 -16.57 -12.87 19.49
N SER A 48 -15.31 -12.49 19.27
CA SER A 48 -14.96 -11.10 18.97
C SER A 48 -14.94 -10.83 17.47
N LEU A 49 -15.43 -9.64 17.10
CA LEU A 49 -15.45 -9.18 15.72
C LEU A 49 -14.03 -9.13 15.13
N PRO A 50 -13.89 -9.31 13.80
CA PRO A 50 -12.63 -9.12 13.11
C PRO A 50 -12.02 -7.75 13.40
N LYS A 51 -10.70 -7.69 13.52
CA LYS A 51 -9.98 -6.41 13.60
C LYS A 51 -9.74 -5.90 12.19
N VAL A 52 -9.96 -4.62 11.99
CA VAL A 52 -9.87 -3.97 10.68
C VAL A 52 -9.22 -2.61 10.81
N ALA A 53 -8.32 -2.27 9.90
CA ALA A 53 -7.84 -0.91 9.70
C ALA A 53 -7.64 -0.60 8.21
N GLY A 54 -7.88 0.65 7.82
CA GLY A 54 -7.89 1.05 6.41
C GLY A 54 -9.20 0.78 5.70
N SER A 55 -9.19 0.95 4.38
CA SER A 55 -10.38 0.82 3.56
C SER A 55 -10.04 0.74 2.07
N VAL A 56 -10.77 -0.14 1.37
CA VAL A 56 -10.68 -0.36 -0.08
C VAL A 56 -11.79 0.34 -0.86
N SER A 57 -12.91 0.72 -0.22
CA SER A 57 -14.01 1.42 -0.90
C SER A 57 -14.69 2.55 -0.13
N GLY A 58 -14.38 2.73 1.15
CA GLY A 58 -15.03 3.70 2.02
C GLY A 58 -16.35 3.21 2.63
N GLY A 59 -16.68 1.92 2.51
CA GLY A 59 -17.75 1.27 3.27
C GLY A 59 -18.67 0.31 2.48
N CYS A 60 -18.64 0.31 1.15
CA CYS A 60 -19.60 -0.44 0.33
C CYS A 60 -19.32 -1.96 0.28
N ILE A 61 -18.05 -2.33 0.08
CA ILE A 61 -17.63 -3.72 -0.13
C ILE A 61 -16.81 -4.29 1.03
N GLU A 62 -16.55 -3.49 2.08
CA GLU A 62 -15.70 -3.85 3.21
C GLU A 62 -16.16 -5.14 3.90
N GLY A 63 -17.48 -5.33 4.08
CA GLY A 63 -18.03 -6.55 4.68
C GLY A 63 -17.67 -7.82 3.91
N ALA A 64 -17.91 -7.81 2.58
CA ALA A 64 -17.57 -8.92 1.69
C ALA A 64 -16.06 -9.17 1.67
N VAL A 65 -15.25 -8.09 1.62
CA VAL A 65 -13.79 -8.21 1.66
C VAL A 65 -13.30 -8.81 2.97
N ILE A 66 -13.92 -8.49 4.10
CA ILE A 66 -13.58 -9.07 5.42
C ILE A 66 -13.86 -10.57 5.44
N GLU A 67 -15.02 -11.00 4.95
CA GLU A 67 -15.40 -12.43 4.91
C GLU A 67 -14.36 -13.24 4.13
N GLU A 68 -14.06 -12.79 2.91
CA GLU A 68 -13.11 -13.46 2.02
C GLU A 68 -11.67 -13.40 2.55
N ALA A 69 -11.30 -12.31 3.24
CA ALA A 69 -9.99 -12.18 3.88
C ALA A 69 -9.80 -13.14 5.04
N LEU A 70 -10.86 -13.47 5.79
CA LEU A 70 -10.75 -14.47 6.86
C LEU A 70 -10.53 -15.87 6.30
N GLU A 71 -11.11 -16.19 5.14
CA GLU A 71 -10.83 -17.46 4.44
C GLU A 71 -9.38 -17.52 3.95
N VAL A 72 -8.86 -16.45 3.33
CA VAL A 72 -7.44 -16.34 2.91
C VAL A 72 -6.49 -16.49 4.10
N LEU A 73 -6.86 -15.94 5.25
CA LEU A 73 -6.06 -16.05 6.46
C LEU A 73 -5.96 -17.50 6.97
N GLU A 74 -6.99 -18.31 6.73
CA GLU A 74 -7.06 -19.72 7.12
C GLU A 74 -6.43 -20.65 6.10
N SER A 75 -6.71 -20.47 4.81
CA SER A 75 -6.15 -21.28 3.73
C SER A 75 -4.68 -20.95 3.45
N GLY A 76 -4.31 -19.68 3.60
CA GLY A 76 -3.01 -19.14 3.17
C GLY A 76 -2.93 -18.87 1.66
N GLU A 77 -4.01 -19.07 0.91
CA GLU A 77 -4.06 -18.90 -0.54
C GLU A 77 -4.53 -17.49 -0.90
N SER A 78 -3.68 -16.73 -1.60
CA SER A 78 -4.02 -15.40 -2.09
C SER A 78 -5.11 -15.45 -3.17
N ARG A 79 -5.93 -14.40 -3.27
CA ARG A 79 -7.03 -14.32 -4.23
C ARG A 79 -7.29 -12.90 -4.70
N THR A 80 -7.81 -12.77 -5.91
CA THR A 80 -8.32 -11.49 -6.43
C THR A 80 -9.84 -11.47 -6.39
N LEU A 81 -10.40 -10.39 -5.89
CA LEU A 81 -11.83 -10.12 -5.84
C LEU A 81 -12.16 -8.97 -6.78
N SER A 82 -13.27 -9.05 -7.51
CA SER A 82 -13.74 -7.98 -8.38
C SER A 82 -15.17 -7.59 -8.00
N TYR A 83 -15.36 -6.31 -7.73
CA TYR A 83 -16.63 -5.71 -7.36
C TYR A 83 -16.98 -4.60 -8.34
N GLY A 84 -18.24 -4.50 -8.77
CA GLY A 84 -18.67 -3.56 -9.80
C GLY A 84 -20.12 -3.11 -9.66
N VAL A 85 -20.60 -2.41 -10.68
CA VAL A 85 -22.01 -2.03 -10.80
C VAL A 85 -22.75 -3.14 -11.50
N GLU A 86 -23.84 -3.59 -10.88
CA GLU A 86 -24.72 -4.65 -11.39
C GLU A 86 -25.26 -4.32 -12.80
N ASP A 87 -25.29 -5.34 -13.67
CA ASP A 87 -26.44 -5.52 -14.55
C ASP A 87 -27.51 -6.31 -13.75
N GLU A 88 -28.78 -5.91 -13.88
CA GLU A 88 -29.98 -6.17 -13.03
C GLU A 88 -30.33 -7.63 -12.59
N LEU A 89 -29.44 -8.64 -12.69
CA LEU A 89 -29.82 -10.06 -12.61
C LEU A 89 -28.99 -10.99 -11.70
N ALA A 90 -28.07 -10.52 -10.85
CA ALA A 90 -27.33 -11.41 -9.93
C ALA A 90 -27.04 -10.79 -8.55
N LEU A 91 -27.39 -11.53 -7.48
CA LEU A 91 -27.06 -11.23 -6.08
C LEU A 91 -25.54 -11.10 -5.86
N SER A 92 -24.96 -9.92 -6.02
CA SER A 92 -23.57 -9.65 -5.64
C SER A 92 -23.40 -8.27 -5.03
N VAL A 93 -22.44 -8.13 -4.11
CA VAL A 93 -22.21 -6.88 -3.37
C VAL A 93 -21.60 -5.82 -4.31
N GLY A 94 -22.36 -4.78 -4.65
CA GLY A 94 -21.95 -3.74 -5.59
C GLY A 94 -21.46 -2.43 -4.95
N LEU A 95 -20.80 -1.59 -5.77
CA LEU A 95 -20.35 -0.24 -5.36
C LEU A 95 -21.47 0.80 -5.59
N SER A 96 -21.87 1.53 -4.54
CA SER A 96 -22.92 2.54 -4.64
C SER A 96 -22.54 3.77 -5.49
N CYS A 97 -21.25 3.94 -5.80
CA CYS A 97 -20.72 5.07 -6.56
C CYS A 97 -20.69 4.86 -8.08
N GLY A 98 -21.07 3.69 -8.59
CA GLY A 98 -21.09 3.42 -10.02
C GLY A 98 -19.73 3.03 -10.64
N GLY A 99 -18.73 2.70 -9.80
CA GLY A 99 -17.40 2.26 -10.24
C GLY A 99 -17.20 0.75 -10.14
N GLU A 100 -16.00 0.29 -10.53
CA GLU A 100 -15.53 -1.08 -10.30
C GLU A 100 -14.17 -1.05 -9.60
N VAL A 101 -13.92 -2.05 -8.77
CA VAL A 101 -12.70 -2.20 -7.97
C VAL A 101 -12.30 -3.66 -7.96
N SER A 102 -11.03 -3.93 -8.27
CA SER A 102 -10.41 -5.23 -8.00
C SER A 102 -9.50 -5.13 -6.79
N VAL A 103 -9.59 -6.10 -5.89
CA VAL A 103 -8.86 -6.18 -4.64
C VAL A 103 -8.07 -7.48 -4.58
N LEU A 104 -6.76 -7.39 -4.42
CA LEU A 104 -5.91 -8.54 -4.09
C LEU A 104 -5.94 -8.76 -2.58
N LEU A 105 -6.24 -9.98 -2.17
CA LEU A 105 -6.12 -10.45 -0.80
C LEU A 105 -4.93 -11.39 -0.69
N GLU A 106 -4.05 -11.12 0.26
CA GLU A 106 -2.90 -11.96 0.56
C GLU A 106 -2.59 -11.94 2.05
N LYS A 107 -2.03 -13.03 2.56
CA LYS A 107 -1.45 -13.01 3.90
C LYS A 107 -0.29 -12.03 3.91
N HIS A 108 -0.24 -11.16 4.92
CA HIS A 108 0.76 -10.10 4.97
C HIS A 108 2.20 -10.67 4.94
N TRP A 109 3.07 -10.06 4.13
CA TRP A 109 4.41 -10.58 3.78
C TRP A 109 5.30 -10.91 4.98
N ALA A 110 5.16 -10.17 6.09
CA ALA A 110 5.87 -10.44 7.34
C ALA A 110 5.62 -11.87 7.90
N PHE A 111 4.50 -12.49 7.55
CA PHE A 111 4.11 -13.83 7.99
C PHE A 111 4.25 -14.91 6.90
N SER A 112 4.96 -14.60 5.81
CA SER A 112 5.32 -15.59 4.80
C SER A 112 6.20 -16.69 5.39
N ALA A 113 6.12 -17.90 4.83
CA ALA A 113 7.07 -18.96 5.15
C ALA A 113 8.38 -18.82 4.34
N ASP A 114 8.32 -18.09 3.22
CA ASP A 114 9.47 -17.86 2.36
C ASP A 114 10.40 -16.76 2.93
N PRO A 115 11.69 -17.05 3.17
CA PRO A 115 12.66 -16.07 3.64
C PRO A 115 12.85 -14.87 2.70
N ASN A 116 12.71 -15.04 1.38
CA ASN A 116 12.91 -13.93 0.44
C ASN A 116 11.81 -12.90 0.56
N THR A 117 10.56 -13.35 0.64
CA THR A 117 9.40 -12.50 0.90
C THR A 117 9.54 -11.70 2.21
N LYS A 118 10.09 -12.31 3.27
CA LYS A 118 10.38 -11.58 4.53
C LYS A 118 11.46 -10.52 4.34
N ASN A 119 12.55 -10.86 3.66
CA ASN A 119 13.62 -9.90 3.38
C ASN A 119 13.12 -8.71 2.55
N ILE A 120 12.22 -8.97 1.59
CA ILE A 120 11.55 -7.91 0.82
C ILE A 120 10.72 -7.01 1.72
N TRP A 121 9.93 -7.58 2.64
CA TRP A 121 9.17 -6.80 3.61
C TRP A 121 10.09 -5.93 4.48
N ASP A 122 11.16 -6.50 5.06
CA ASP A 122 12.10 -5.77 5.91
C ASP A 122 12.77 -4.62 5.12
N THR A 123 13.12 -4.88 3.85
CA THR A 123 13.70 -3.87 2.95
C THR A 123 12.69 -2.77 2.61
N LEU A 124 11.45 -3.12 2.28
CA LEU A 124 10.38 -2.16 2.01
C LEU A 124 10.10 -1.28 3.23
N GLN A 125 10.09 -1.88 4.42
CA GLN A 125 9.92 -1.17 5.68
C GLN A 125 11.04 -0.15 5.90
N ASN A 126 12.30 -0.55 5.67
CA ASN A 126 13.44 0.35 5.74
C ASN A 126 13.32 1.49 4.71
N CYS A 127 12.87 1.19 3.49
CA CYS A 127 12.70 2.21 2.45
C CYS A 127 11.66 3.26 2.83
N ILE A 128 10.47 2.83 3.25
CA ILE A 128 9.38 3.73 3.65
C ILE A 128 9.80 4.60 4.85
N SER A 129 10.46 4.00 5.85
CA SER A 129 10.90 4.70 7.05
C SER A 129 11.98 5.75 6.79
N ASN A 130 12.84 5.52 5.79
CA ASN A 130 13.92 6.45 5.43
C ASN A 130 13.58 7.33 4.22
N ASN A 131 12.31 7.36 3.78
CA ASN A 131 11.86 8.09 2.60
C ASN A 131 12.70 7.77 1.34
N ILE A 132 13.08 6.50 1.20
CA ILE A 132 13.72 5.93 0.01
C ILE A 132 12.61 5.39 -0.89
N PRO A 133 12.59 5.73 -2.18
CA PRO A 133 11.58 5.22 -3.10
C PRO A 133 11.76 3.71 -3.30
N ALA A 134 10.65 3.00 -3.40
CA ALA A 134 10.63 1.57 -3.64
C ALA A 134 9.46 1.20 -4.54
N ILE A 135 9.61 0.13 -5.30
CA ILE A 135 8.58 -0.40 -6.20
C ILE A 135 8.43 -1.87 -5.86
N LEU A 136 7.23 -2.26 -5.44
CA LEU A 136 6.88 -3.64 -5.13
C LEU A 136 6.14 -4.22 -6.33
N ILE A 137 6.64 -5.32 -6.88
CA ILE A 137 5.98 -6.08 -7.93
C ILE A 137 5.43 -7.34 -7.27
N SER A 138 4.11 -7.50 -7.28
CA SER A 138 3.44 -8.62 -6.63
C SER A 138 2.76 -9.50 -7.67
N PRO A 139 2.97 -10.83 -7.66
CA PRO A 139 2.26 -11.72 -8.55
C PRO A 139 0.76 -11.70 -8.25
N LEU A 140 -0.05 -11.79 -9.29
CA LEU A 140 -1.49 -11.95 -9.16
C LEU A 140 -1.89 -13.42 -9.28
N PRO A 141 -2.79 -13.93 -8.42
CA PRO A 141 -3.33 -15.28 -8.56
C PRO A 141 -3.99 -15.46 -9.93
N ALA A 142 -3.65 -16.53 -10.65
CA ALA A 142 -4.25 -16.85 -11.94
C ALA A 142 -5.76 -17.14 -11.80
N GLU A 143 -6.57 -16.67 -12.75
CA GLU A 143 -8.04 -16.81 -12.70
C GLU A 143 -8.53 -18.28 -12.69
N ASN A 144 -7.70 -19.24 -13.14
CA ASN A 144 -8.07 -20.66 -13.29
C ASN A 144 -7.42 -21.61 -12.26
N GLY A 145 -6.91 -21.11 -11.13
CA GLY A 145 -6.48 -21.95 -10.01
C GLY A 145 -5.24 -22.81 -10.24
N SER A 146 -4.60 -22.74 -11.42
CA SER A 146 -3.22 -23.18 -11.59
C SER A 146 -2.31 -22.08 -11.06
N SER A 147 -2.15 -22.06 -9.73
CA SER A 147 -1.09 -21.29 -9.08
C SER A 147 0.25 -21.70 -9.70
N GLY A 148 0.81 -20.86 -10.57
CA GLY A 148 2.24 -20.89 -10.84
C GLY A 148 2.96 -20.91 -9.50
N GLU A 149 3.94 -21.81 -9.36
CA GLU A 149 4.64 -22.07 -8.10
C GLU A 149 4.97 -20.77 -7.36
N ASN A 150 4.32 -20.57 -6.22
CA ASN A 150 4.69 -19.67 -5.12
C ASN A 150 5.63 -18.51 -5.52
N GLN A 151 5.15 -17.63 -6.40
CA GLN A 151 5.97 -16.51 -6.86
C GLN A 151 6.15 -15.53 -5.70
N SER A 152 7.40 -15.33 -5.33
CA SER A 152 7.73 -14.32 -4.34
C SER A 152 7.59 -12.95 -5.00
N PRO A 153 7.18 -11.90 -4.26
CA PRO A 153 7.20 -10.55 -4.82
C PRO A 153 8.64 -10.16 -5.20
N LEU A 154 8.78 -9.08 -5.97
CA LEU A 154 10.05 -8.44 -6.28
C LEU A 154 10.07 -7.02 -5.70
N LEU A 155 11.24 -6.56 -5.28
CA LEU A 155 11.44 -5.18 -4.82
C LEU A 155 12.53 -4.49 -5.63
N ILE A 156 12.13 -3.41 -6.31
CA ILE A 156 13.02 -2.59 -7.12
C ILE A 156 13.19 -1.24 -6.45
N LEU A 157 14.45 -0.82 -6.32
CA LEU A 157 14.84 0.47 -5.77
C LEU A 157 15.34 1.33 -6.94
N PRO A 158 14.52 2.27 -7.47
CA PRO A 158 14.82 2.96 -8.75
C PRO A 158 16.07 3.85 -8.71
N GLU A 159 16.65 4.07 -7.52
CA GLU A 159 17.81 4.92 -7.29
C GLU A 159 18.99 4.17 -6.64
N ALA A 160 18.86 2.86 -6.42
CA ALA A 160 19.95 2.02 -5.91
C ALA A 160 20.42 1.07 -7.02
N GLU A 161 21.74 0.81 -7.08
CA GLU A 161 22.35 -0.04 -8.11
C GLU A 161 21.86 -1.51 -8.08
N ASN A 162 21.15 -1.93 -7.02
CA ASN A 162 20.81 -3.33 -6.78
C ASN A 162 19.32 -3.51 -6.45
N ALA A 163 18.57 -4.08 -7.38
CA ALA A 163 17.29 -4.71 -7.10
C ALA A 163 17.50 -5.95 -6.21
N VAL A 164 16.57 -6.22 -5.28
CA VAL A 164 16.61 -7.44 -4.48
C VAL A 164 15.82 -8.51 -5.25
N ASP A 165 16.55 -9.51 -5.75
CA ASP A 165 16.17 -10.50 -6.79
C ASP A 165 15.21 -11.61 -6.33
N LEU A 166 14.48 -12.20 -7.30
CA LEU A 166 14.47 -13.64 -7.65
C LEU A 166 13.31 -13.98 -8.63
N GLN A 167 13.55 -13.89 -9.96
CA GLN A 167 12.98 -14.77 -11.03
C GLN A 167 13.25 -14.22 -12.47
N ASN A 168 13.28 -15.12 -13.47
CA ASN A 168 13.96 -15.06 -14.78
C ASN A 168 13.56 -13.98 -15.82
N ASN A 169 13.04 -12.81 -15.45
CA ASN A 169 12.66 -11.75 -16.40
C ASN A 169 12.96 -10.32 -15.89
N HIS A 170 14.17 -10.12 -15.38
CA HIS A 170 14.52 -8.89 -14.66
C HIS A 170 14.54 -7.62 -15.54
N GLU A 171 14.98 -7.71 -16.80
CA GLU A 171 15.06 -6.51 -17.67
C GLU A 171 13.69 -5.92 -17.98
N GLU A 172 12.71 -6.77 -18.32
CA GLU A 172 11.33 -6.35 -18.58
C GLU A 172 10.68 -5.79 -17.31
N ALA A 173 10.85 -6.49 -16.17
CA ALA A 173 10.32 -6.05 -14.88
C ALA A 173 10.89 -4.70 -14.43
N ILE A 174 12.20 -4.47 -14.56
CA ILE A 174 12.83 -3.18 -14.24
C ILE A 174 12.27 -2.08 -15.13
N ALA A 175 12.21 -2.29 -16.44
CA ALA A 175 11.77 -1.26 -17.38
C ALA A 175 10.34 -0.79 -17.06
N LEU A 176 9.42 -1.73 -16.81
CA LEU A 176 8.04 -1.45 -16.41
C LEU A 176 7.96 -0.76 -15.04
N ALA A 177 8.78 -1.18 -14.07
CA ALA A 177 8.84 -0.58 -12.74
C ALA A 177 9.35 0.87 -12.79
N GLU A 178 10.38 1.15 -13.58
CA GLU A 178 10.91 2.50 -13.76
C GLU A 178 9.90 3.43 -14.42
N GLU A 179 9.16 2.93 -15.42
CA GLU A 179 8.09 3.69 -16.08
C GLU A 179 6.97 4.03 -15.08
N ALA A 180 6.49 3.02 -14.34
CA ALA A 180 5.51 3.23 -13.28
C ALA A 180 5.99 4.24 -12.21
N TYR A 181 7.27 4.20 -11.83
CA TYR A 181 7.85 5.16 -10.89
C TYR A 181 7.91 6.58 -11.44
N LYS A 182 8.30 6.76 -12.70
CA LYS A 182 8.32 8.08 -13.38
C LYS A 182 6.92 8.70 -13.42
N GLU A 183 5.91 7.88 -13.67
CA GLU A 183 4.51 8.31 -13.75
C GLU A 183 3.84 8.40 -12.37
N ARG A 184 4.44 7.81 -11.34
CA ARG A 184 3.91 7.67 -9.98
C ARG A 184 2.55 6.97 -9.96
N GLU A 185 2.41 5.95 -10.79
CA GLU A 185 1.17 5.20 -10.95
C GLU A 185 1.35 3.73 -10.61
N ASN A 186 0.35 3.18 -9.92
CA ASN A 186 0.23 1.74 -9.71
C ASN A 186 -0.49 1.13 -10.92
N ARG A 187 -0.09 -0.07 -11.33
CA ARG A 187 -0.69 -0.74 -12.50
C ARG A 187 -0.52 -2.25 -12.47
N ILE A 188 -1.36 -2.92 -13.24
CA ILE A 188 -1.19 -4.32 -13.56
C ILE A 188 -0.38 -4.39 -14.87
N VAL A 189 0.59 -5.29 -14.92
CA VAL A 189 1.42 -5.56 -16.10
C VAL A 189 1.50 -7.06 -16.33
N GLU A 190 1.82 -7.45 -17.56
CA GLU A 190 2.12 -8.83 -17.92
C GLU A 190 3.64 -8.96 -18.09
N ILE A 191 4.26 -9.94 -17.43
CA ILE A 191 5.69 -10.23 -17.53
C ILE A 191 5.82 -11.73 -17.78
N GLY A 192 6.43 -12.12 -18.89
CA GLY A 192 6.59 -13.55 -19.21
C GLY A 192 5.29 -14.37 -19.34
N GLY A 193 4.15 -13.72 -19.60
CA GLY A 193 2.84 -14.37 -19.72
C GLY A 193 2.03 -14.44 -18.41
N GLU A 194 2.53 -13.83 -17.33
CA GLU A 194 1.87 -13.81 -16.02
C GLU A 194 1.58 -12.37 -15.58
N GLU A 195 0.47 -12.17 -14.87
CA GLU A 195 0.06 -10.85 -14.40
C GLU A 195 0.69 -10.49 -13.05
N PHE A 196 1.20 -9.27 -12.96
CA PHE A 196 1.77 -8.69 -11.76
C PHE A 196 1.14 -7.34 -11.46
N PHE A 197 0.98 -7.03 -10.18
CA PHE A 197 0.65 -5.68 -9.72
C PHE A 197 1.92 -4.94 -9.31
N ILE A 198 2.22 -3.86 -10.03
CA ILE A 198 3.25 -2.89 -9.68
C ILE A 198 2.65 -1.85 -8.75
N GLN A 199 3.20 -1.77 -7.55
CA GLN A 199 2.89 -0.75 -6.56
C GLN A 199 4.10 0.15 -6.30
N VAL A 200 3.93 1.44 -6.57
CA VAL A 200 4.95 2.47 -6.41
C VAL A 200 4.82 3.11 -5.02
N PHE A 201 5.92 3.13 -4.28
CA PHE A 201 6.10 3.85 -3.04
C PHE A 201 7.06 5.02 -3.29
N PRO A 202 6.57 6.18 -3.75
CA PRO A 202 7.44 7.31 -4.04
C PRO A 202 7.95 7.97 -2.76
N ARG A 203 8.96 8.83 -2.90
CA ARG A 203 9.33 9.79 -1.85
C ARG A 203 8.12 10.67 -1.50
N ARG A 204 8.01 11.09 -0.25
CA ARG A 204 7.04 12.10 0.20
C ARG A 204 7.20 13.36 -0.64
N ASP A 205 6.09 13.97 -1.03
CA ASP A 205 6.12 15.25 -1.73
C ASP A 205 6.71 16.32 -0.81
N GLN A 206 7.65 17.10 -1.34
CA GLN A 206 8.34 18.11 -0.56
C GLN A 206 7.57 19.43 -0.62
N LEU A 207 7.30 20.02 0.55
CA LEU A 207 6.77 21.36 0.69
C LEU A 207 7.85 22.28 1.28
N LEU A 208 8.43 23.12 0.43
CA LEU A 208 9.35 24.19 0.83
C LEU A 208 8.54 25.41 1.29
N ILE A 209 8.72 25.83 2.54
CA ILE A 209 8.00 26.95 3.14
C ILE A 209 8.99 28.07 3.47
N ILE A 210 8.97 29.13 2.65
CA ILE A 210 9.84 30.30 2.84
C ILE A 210 9.17 31.30 3.77
N GLY A 211 9.68 31.40 4.98
CA GLY A 211 9.16 32.20 6.08
C GLY A 211 8.54 31.34 7.17
N ALA A 212 8.98 31.54 8.41
CA ALA A 212 8.47 30.89 9.62
C ALA A 212 7.51 31.82 10.38
N GLY A 213 6.64 32.54 9.66
CA GLY A 213 5.63 33.42 10.25
C GLY A 213 4.55 32.66 11.03
N HIS A 214 3.57 33.39 11.58
CA HIS A 214 2.47 32.79 12.34
C HIS A 214 1.60 31.82 11.50
N ILE A 215 1.47 32.04 10.19
CA ILE A 215 0.70 31.18 9.26
C ILE A 215 1.43 29.85 8.99
N THR A 216 2.76 29.83 9.07
CA THR A 216 3.57 28.64 8.80
C THR A 216 3.32 27.53 9.82
N ILE A 217 2.98 27.88 11.06
CA ILE A 217 2.73 26.91 12.14
C ILE A 217 1.55 25.97 11.80
N PRO A 218 0.32 26.46 11.53
CA PRO A 218 -0.77 25.58 11.11
C PRO A 218 -0.56 24.96 9.72
N LEU A 219 0.16 25.63 8.81
CA LEU A 219 0.49 25.08 7.49
C LEU A 219 1.35 23.81 7.61
N VAL A 220 2.40 23.83 8.44
CA VAL A 220 3.24 22.65 8.70
C VAL A 220 2.40 21.48 9.22
N ARG A 221 1.49 21.73 10.18
CA ARG A 221 0.60 20.69 10.69
C ARG A 221 -0.24 20.05 9.58
N PHE A 222 -0.92 20.86 8.77
CA PHE A 222 -1.76 20.32 7.69
C PHE A 222 -0.94 19.61 6.61
N ALA A 223 0.25 20.10 6.30
CA ALA A 223 1.14 19.46 5.35
C ALA A 223 1.61 18.09 5.87
N MET A 224 1.93 17.97 7.16
CA MET A 224 2.30 16.71 7.80
C MET A 224 1.13 15.72 7.81
N ASP A 225 -0.10 16.17 8.10
CA ASP A 225 -1.31 15.34 8.05
C ASP A 225 -1.60 14.82 6.62
N LEU A 226 -1.16 15.56 5.59
CA LEU A 226 -1.25 15.18 4.18
C LEU A 226 0.01 14.47 3.66
N ASP A 227 0.91 14.07 4.56
CA ASP A 227 2.13 13.31 4.28
C ASP A 227 3.19 14.04 3.42
N PHE A 228 3.24 15.38 3.48
CA PHE A 228 4.33 16.16 2.87
C PHE A 228 5.59 16.18 3.74
N LEU A 229 6.75 16.06 3.11
CA LEU A 229 8.04 16.39 3.73
C LEU A 229 8.18 17.91 3.78
N THR A 230 8.16 18.47 4.99
CA THR A 230 8.13 19.91 5.24
C THR A 230 9.52 20.46 5.53
N VAL A 231 9.93 21.48 4.76
CA VAL A 231 11.17 22.22 4.99
C VAL A 231 10.80 23.68 5.19
N VAL A 232 11.01 24.21 6.38
CA VAL A 232 10.77 25.61 6.70
C VAL A 232 12.10 26.37 6.64
N ILE A 233 12.12 27.54 6.01
CA ILE A 233 13.32 28.35 5.85
C ILE A 233 13.01 29.78 6.29
N ASP A 234 13.68 30.29 7.32
CA ASP A 234 13.58 31.71 7.70
C ASP A 234 14.94 32.23 8.19
N PRO A 235 15.48 33.33 7.62
CA PRO A 235 16.77 33.87 8.07
C PRO A 235 16.70 34.49 9.47
N ARG A 236 15.50 34.76 10.00
CA ARG A 236 15.32 35.37 11.32
C ARG A 236 15.23 34.27 12.36
N THR A 237 16.27 34.13 13.16
CA THR A 237 16.39 33.12 14.23
C THR A 237 15.23 33.14 15.24
N VAL A 238 14.63 34.31 15.50
CA VAL A 238 13.45 34.42 16.37
C VAL A 238 12.22 33.68 15.82
N PHE A 239 12.14 33.55 14.48
CA PHE A 239 11.06 32.82 13.82
C PHE A 239 11.45 31.37 13.51
N ALA A 240 12.70 31.10 13.11
CA ALA A 240 13.25 29.76 12.92
C ALA A 240 13.62 29.08 14.26
N ASN A 241 12.64 28.94 15.15
CA ASN A 241 12.77 28.23 16.42
C ASN A 241 11.81 27.02 16.44
N PRO A 242 12.30 25.78 16.63
CA PRO A 242 11.47 24.57 16.71
C PRO A 242 10.36 24.65 17.77
N GLU A 243 10.59 25.34 18.89
CA GLU A 243 9.61 25.47 19.98
C GLU A 243 8.31 26.18 19.56
N ARG A 244 8.34 26.90 18.43
CA ARG A 244 7.16 27.58 17.88
C ARG A 244 6.21 26.62 17.16
N PHE A 245 6.64 25.39 16.90
CA PHE A 245 5.91 24.41 16.11
C PHE A 245 5.43 23.25 17.02
N PRO A 246 4.12 23.18 17.36
CA PRO A 246 3.56 22.06 18.10
C PRO A 246 3.74 20.71 17.37
N VAL A 247 3.70 20.76 16.04
CA VAL A 247 4.15 19.69 15.15
C VAL A 247 5.38 20.22 14.43
N PRO A 248 6.58 19.69 14.70
CA PRO A 248 7.80 20.21 14.10
C PRO A 248 7.81 19.91 12.59
N PRO A 249 8.33 20.81 11.75
CA PRO A 249 8.64 20.46 10.37
C PRO A 249 9.76 19.43 10.33
N ASP A 250 9.89 18.70 9.21
CA ASP A 250 10.98 17.73 9.03
C ASP A 250 12.36 18.42 9.03
N GLN A 251 12.42 19.67 8.54
CA GLN A 251 13.61 20.53 8.56
C GLN A 251 13.25 22.00 8.83
N LEU A 252 14.11 22.72 9.54
CA LEU A 252 13.97 24.13 9.90
C LEU A 252 15.29 24.89 9.75
#